data_AF-A0A7Y5WQW6-F1
#
_entry.id   AF-A0A7Y5WQW6-F1
#
_cell.length_a   1.000
_cell.length_b   1.000
_cell.length_c   1.000
_cell.angle_alpha   90.00
_cell.angle_beta   90.00
_cell.angle_gamma   90.00
#
_symmetry.space_group_name_H-M   'P 1'
#
loop_
_entity.id
_entity.type
_entity.pdbx_description
1 polymer ?
#
loop_
_entity_poly.entity_id
_entity_poly.type
_entity_poly.pdbx_seq_one_letter_code
_entity_poly.pdbx_strand_id
1 'polypeptide(L)'
;MICPPPEEPGGTPAGEPDDGPDEARGDLSGDTDGDPDEAGEDGGDGGDGGDEPPVPRGPFTRENPLTFIVPEPLLLRIERVDRPGAAPGEQPIAFTRAGPREVLLAVNAYPTQLVDAFFASDAFGEPVIVVGAAWEEDGGVRGELSTLLPERTMRAIQESVSPEEDDDEDKVEPWAASASLTGTSYEEAVGSDDEEDDEDDDTGEEDEEDEEAEPHFPLVIGAVLRFPENRRFPQDFELEVDDLMRAILEGRAMDAGEKRIDNLLGGI
;
A
#
# COMPACT_ATOMS: atom_id res chain seq x y z
N MET A 1 39.34 -25.62 -39.21
CA MET A 1 38.06 -26.03 -39.82
C MET A 1 37.90 -27.52 -39.61
N ILE A 2 37.37 -27.94 -38.46
CA ILE A 2 36.91 -29.32 -38.18
C ILE A 2 35.78 -29.19 -37.14
N CYS A 3 34.53 -29.29 -37.59
CA CYS A 3 33.37 -29.48 -36.72
C CYS A 3 33.22 -30.99 -36.42
N PRO A 4 32.94 -31.41 -35.19
CA PRO A 4 32.39 -32.73 -34.94
C PRO A 4 30.86 -32.74 -35.21
N PRO A 5 30.28 -33.87 -35.66
CA PRO A 5 28.84 -34.00 -35.89
C PRO A 5 28.07 -34.25 -34.58
N PRO A 6 26.75 -33.97 -34.53
CA PRO A 6 25.91 -34.37 -33.40
C PRO A 6 25.51 -35.84 -33.53
N GLU A 7 25.66 -36.61 -32.44
CA GLU A 7 25.10 -37.95 -32.27
C GLU A 7 23.69 -37.83 -31.69
N GLU A 8 22.70 -38.36 -32.41
CA GLU A 8 21.39 -38.75 -31.86
C GLU A 8 21.43 -40.23 -31.42
N PRO A 9 20.72 -40.57 -30.34
CA PRO A 9 19.79 -41.71 -30.40
C PRO A 9 18.44 -41.31 -29.79
N GLY A 10 17.29 -41.55 -30.42
CA GLY A 10 16.80 -42.86 -30.82
C GLY A 10 15.66 -43.28 -29.87
N GLY A 11 14.42 -43.23 -30.37
CA GLY A 11 13.19 -43.65 -29.65
C GLY A 11 13.24 -45.10 -29.14
N THR A 12 12.34 -45.53 -28.24
CA THR A 12 11.05 -46.18 -28.59
C THR A 12 10.19 -46.44 -27.31
N PRO A 13 8.94 -46.96 -27.39
CA PRO A 13 7.77 -46.40 -26.71
C PRO A 13 7.06 -47.38 -25.72
N ALA A 14 5.86 -46.97 -25.30
CA ALA A 14 4.69 -47.78 -24.89
C ALA A 14 4.66 -48.38 -23.46
N GLY A 15 3.52 -48.19 -22.79
CA GLY A 15 3.17 -48.87 -21.54
C GLY A 15 1.95 -48.32 -20.79
N GLU A 16 0.76 -48.31 -21.42
CA GLU A 16 -0.53 -48.61 -20.75
C GLU A 16 -0.94 -50.02 -21.22
N PRO A 17 -1.89 -50.77 -20.61
CA PRO A 17 -2.91 -50.43 -19.58
C PRO A 17 -3.03 -51.50 -18.45
N ASP A 18 -4.00 -51.33 -17.52
CA ASP A 18 -4.93 -52.35 -16.92
C ASP A 18 -5.53 -51.76 -15.61
N ASP A 19 -6.84 -51.51 -15.46
CA ASP A 19 -8.00 -52.41 -15.20
C ASP A 19 -8.31 -52.63 -13.70
N GLY A 20 -9.61 -52.63 -13.36
CA GLY A 20 -10.21 -52.45 -12.01
C GLY A 20 -10.06 -53.62 -10.99
N PRO A 21 -10.78 -53.60 -9.84
CA PRO A 21 -12.25 -53.82 -9.74
C PRO A 21 -12.97 -52.91 -8.69
N ASP A 22 -14.25 -52.56 -8.81
CA ASP A 22 -15.54 -53.28 -8.55
C ASP A 22 -15.99 -53.34 -7.06
N GLU A 23 -17.14 -52.69 -6.82
CA GLU A 23 -18.20 -52.78 -5.79
C GLU A 23 -17.95 -53.16 -4.32
N ALA A 24 -18.53 -52.35 -3.41
CA ALA A 24 -19.30 -52.87 -2.28
C ALA A 24 -20.33 -51.85 -1.75
N ARG A 25 -21.56 -52.33 -1.63
CA ARG A 25 -22.79 -51.67 -1.17
C ARG A 25 -22.85 -51.56 0.36
N GLY A 26 -23.56 -50.56 0.87
CA GLY A 26 -23.90 -50.42 2.30
C GLY A 26 -25.10 -49.53 2.50
N ASP A 27 -26.28 -50.10 2.31
CA ASP A 27 -27.60 -49.60 2.72
C ASP A 27 -27.78 -49.84 4.23
N LEU A 28 -28.10 -48.81 5.02
CA LEU A 28 -28.86 -48.97 6.27
C LEU A 28 -29.62 -47.67 6.61
N SER A 29 -30.93 -47.74 6.37
CA SER A 29 -32.01 -46.94 6.95
C SER A 29 -31.99 -46.87 8.49
N GLY A 30 -32.42 -45.74 9.05
CA GLY A 30 -32.71 -45.59 10.47
C GLY A 30 -33.60 -44.38 10.75
N ASP A 31 -34.90 -44.54 10.50
CA ASP A 31 -35.96 -43.67 11.03
C ASP A 31 -36.03 -43.78 12.56
N THR A 32 -36.09 -42.63 13.25
CA THR A 32 -36.72 -42.53 14.58
C THR A 32 -37.52 -41.24 14.66
N ASP A 33 -38.84 -41.40 14.62
CA ASP A 33 -39.86 -40.41 14.99
C ASP A 33 -39.84 -40.10 16.50
N GLY A 34 -40.20 -38.87 16.90
CA GLY A 34 -40.68 -38.61 18.26
C GLY A 34 -40.53 -37.21 18.86
N ASP A 35 -41.17 -36.20 18.23
CA ASP A 35 -41.99 -35.11 18.81
C ASP A 35 -41.46 -34.16 19.93
N PRO A 36 -42.12 -33.00 20.19
CA PRO A 36 -41.47 -31.69 20.36
C PRO A 36 -41.73 -31.13 21.78
N ASP A 37 -41.44 -29.84 21.96
CA ASP A 37 -41.60 -29.01 23.15
C ASP A 37 -40.32 -28.90 24.00
N GLU A 38 -39.62 -27.77 23.87
CA GLU A 38 -39.61 -26.76 24.92
C GLU A 38 -39.22 -25.40 24.32
N ALA A 39 -40.09 -24.43 24.55
CA ALA A 39 -39.91 -23.03 24.22
C ALA A 39 -38.81 -22.42 25.10
N GLY A 40 -37.70 -22.05 24.48
CA GLY A 40 -36.77 -21.06 25.02
C GLY A 40 -37.03 -19.74 24.30
N GLU A 41 -37.85 -18.88 24.90
CA GLU A 41 -37.88 -17.46 24.58
C GLU A 41 -36.52 -16.87 24.97
N ASP A 42 -35.67 -16.61 23.98
CA ASP A 42 -34.61 -15.63 24.14
C ASP A 42 -34.84 -14.54 23.10
N GLY A 43 -35.41 -13.44 23.59
CA GLY A 43 -35.56 -12.19 22.85
C GLY A 43 -34.19 -11.53 22.70
N GLY A 44 -33.37 -12.10 21.83
CA GLY A 44 -32.21 -11.45 21.26
C GLY A 44 -32.67 -10.64 20.05
N ASP A 45 -32.70 -9.33 20.23
CA ASP A 45 -32.81 -8.29 19.21
C ASP A 45 -32.14 -8.74 17.91
N GLY A 46 -32.96 -9.20 16.97
CA GLY A 46 -32.57 -9.47 15.60
C GLY A 46 -32.29 -8.13 14.94
N GLY A 47 -31.12 -7.57 15.25
CA GLY A 47 -30.50 -6.55 14.46
C GLY A 47 -30.54 -7.04 13.01
N ASP A 48 -31.31 -6.31 12.22
CA ASP A 48 -31.49 -6.39 10.78
C ASP A 48 -30.12 -6.25 10.10
N GLY A 49 -29.28 -7.28 10.23
CA GLY A 49 -28.10 -7.50 9.40
C GLY A 49 -28.60 -8.09 8.09
N GLY A 50 -29.37 -7.29 7.36
CA GLY A 50 -29.84 -7.63 6.03
C GLY A 50 -28.67 -8.21 5.23
N ASP A 51 -28.95 -9.35 4.62
CA ASP A 51 -28.21 -9.98 3.54
C ASP A 51 -28.24 -9.02 2.33
N GLU A 52 -27.73 -7.80 2.52
CA GLU A 52 -27.57 -6.83 1.47
C GLU A 52 -26.41 -7.36 0.63
N PRO A 53 -26.66 -7.77 -0.63
CA PRO A 53 -25.58 -8.23 -1.50
C PRO A 53 -24.53 -7.11 -1.51
N PRO A 54 -23.23 -7.45 -1.37
CA PRO A 54 -22.18 -6.45 -1.25
C PRO A 54 -22.37 -5.43 -2.38
N VAL A 55 -22.64 -4.18 -1.98
CA VAL A 55 -22.85 -3.09 -2.93
C VAL A 55 -21.63 -3.10 -3.85
N PRO A 56 -21.80 -3.21 -5.18
CA PRO A 56 -20.67 -3.24 -6.09
C PRO A 56 -19.85 -1.96 -5.87
N ARG A 57 -18.67 -2.11 -5.26
CA ARG A 57 -17.72 -1.01 -5.07
C ARG A 57 -17.17 -0.69 -6.46
N GLY A 58 -17.73 0.32 -7.10
CA GLY A 58 -17.30 0.73 -8.43
C GLY A 58 -18.17 1.82 -9.05
N PRO A 59 -17.59 2.67 -9.91
CA PRO A 59 -16.24 2.57 -10.46
C PRO A 59 -15.15 3.07 -9.49
N PHE A 60 -13.99 2.40 -9.48
CA PHE A 60 -12.80 2.89 -8.77
C PHE A 60 -12.12 3.96 -9.62
N THR A 61 -12.24 5.22 -9.20
CA THR A 61 -11.65 6.37 -9.90
C THR A 61 -10.44 6.90 -9.15
N ARG A 62 -9.71 7.85 -9.74
CA ARG A 62 -8.57 8.48 -9.08
C ARG A 62 -8.96 9.15 -7.75
N GLU A 63 -10.18 9.67 -7.67
CA GLU A 63 -10.75 10.34 -6.50
C GLU A 63 -11.26 9.35 -5.44
N ASN A 64 -11.57 8.11 -5.86
CA ASN A 64 -12.01 7.03 -4.98
C ASN A 64 -11.29 5.73 -5.36
N PRO A 65 -9.96 5.64 -5.09
CA PRO A 65 -9.18 4.48 -5.45
C PRO A 65 -9.44 3.33 -4.48
N LEU A 66 -9.19 2.11 -4.94
CA LEU A 66 -9.06 0.96 -4.08
C LEU A 66 -7.73 1.04 -3.33
N THR A 67 -7.80 1.24 -2.02
CA THR A 67 -6.62 1.24 -1.14
C THR A 67 -6.37 -0.16 -0.59
N PHE A 68 -5.11 -0.57 -0.56
CA PHE A 68 -4.67 -1.83 0.04
C PHE A 68 -3.44 -1.60 0.92
N ILE A 69 -3.31 -2.43 1.95
CA ILE A 69 -2.21 -2.39 2.91
C ILE A 69 -1.50 -3.73 2.86
N VAL A 70 -0.17 -3.70 2.79
CA VAL A 70 0.64 -4.90 2.96
C VAL A 70 0.57 -5.31 4.43
N PRO A 71 0.08 -6.53 4.75
CA PRO A 71 -0.22 -6.90 6.14
C PRO A 71 0.99 -6.89 7.08
N GLU A 72 2.17 -7.23 6.54
CA GLU A 72 3.41 -7.27 7.31
C GLU A 72 4.30 -6.08 6.93
N PRO A 73 4.78 -5.28 7.91
CA PRO A 73 5.76 -4.23 7.66
C PRO A 73 7.01 -4.78 6.97
N LEU A 74 7.50 -4.06 5.97
CA LEU A 74 8.63 -4.48 5.15
C LEU A 74 9.87 -3.66 5.48
N LEU A 75 10.99 -4.35 5.73
CA LEU A 75 12.29 -3.69 5.76
C LEU A 75 12.71 -3.36 4.33
N LEU A 76 12.90 -2.08 4.03
CA LEU A 76 13.25 -1.60 2.69
C LEU A 76 14.71 -1.17 2.63
N ARG A 77 15.41 -1.58 1.58
CA ARG A 77 16.71 -1.04 1.20
C ARG A 77 16.52 -0.03 0.08
N ILE A 78 17.09 1.15 0.25
CA ILE A 78 17.13 2.19 -0.77
C ILE A 78 18.52 2.25 -1.42
N GLU A 79 18.54 2.37 -2.75
CA GLU A 79 19.77 2.50 -3.54
C GLU A 79 19.62 3.61 -4.58
N ARG A 80 20.64 4.46 -4.70
CA ARG A 80 20.71 5.43 -5.81
C ARG A 80 20.92 4.67 -7.11
N VAL A 81 20.11 4.95 -8.12
CA VAL A 81 20.20 4.33 -9.44
C VAL A 81 20.29 5.38 -10.54
N ASP A 82 20.94 5.01 -11.64
CA ASP A 82 20.97 5.84 -12.84
C ASP A 82 19.76 5.53 -13.71
N ARG A 83 18.88 6.52 -13.89
CA ARG A 83 17.69 6.37 -14.74
C ARG A 83 17.67 7.40 -15.86
N PRO A 84 17.65 6.97 -17.14
CA PRO A 84 17.45 7.89 -18.25
C PRO A 84 16.04 8.50 -18.17
N GLY A 85 15.95 9.83 -18.07
CA GLY A 85 14.69 10.56 -18.01
C GLY A 85 14.33 11.15 -16.65
N ALA A 86 15.18 11.01 -15.63
CA ALA A 86 15.05 11.79 -14.39
C ALA A 86 15.17 13.29 -14.69
N ALA A 87 14.36 14.12 -14.04
CA ALA A 87 14.44 15.56 -14.24
C ALA A 87 15.77 16.11 -13.66
N PRO A 88 16.30 17.23 -14.19
CA PRO A 88 17.47 17.87 -13.60
C PRO A 88 17.21 18.22 -12.12
N GLY A 89 18.10 17.80 -11.22
CA GLY A 89 17.96 18.00 -9.77
C GLY A 89 17.20 16.88 -9.04
N GLU A 90 16.75 15.85 -9.76
CA GLU A 90 16.20 14.64 -9.17
C GLU A 90 17.21 13.50 -9.16
N GLN A 91 17.17 12.69 -8.10
CA GLN A 91 17.94 11.46 -7.94
C GLN A 91 16.97 10.27 -7.92
N PRO A 92 17.05 9.36 -8.91
CA PRO A 92 16.32 8.10 -8.86
C PRO A 92 16.82 7.20 -7.73
N ILE A 93 15.87 6.59 -7.02
CA ILE A 93 16.06 5.62 -5.95
C ILE A 93 15.28 4.35 -6.28
N ALA A 94 15.93 3.20 -6.11
CA ALA A 94 15.29 1.90 -6.09
C ALA A 94 14.93 1.50 -4.65
N PHE A 95 13.69 1.04 -4.45
CA PHE A 95 13.19 0.50 -3.19
C PHE A 95 13.11 -1.02 -3.30
N THR A 96 13.93 -1.72 -2.52
CA THR A 96 14.05 -3.18 -2.54
C THR A 96 13.63 -3.75 -1.18
N ARG A 97 12.75 -4.75 -1.14
CA ARG A 97 12.47 -5.48 0.09
C ARG A 97 13.72 -6.26 0.52
N ALA A 98 14.22 -5.98 1.71
CA ALA A 98 15.30 -6.74 2.33
C ALA A 98 14.79 -8.10 2.84
N GLY A 99 15.61 -9.14 2.75
CA GLY A 99 15.26 -10.48 3.22
C GLY A 99 15.98 -11.60 2.46
N PRO A 100 15.54 -12.86 2.61
CA PRO A 100 16.15 -14.01 1.93
C PRO A 100 16.08 -13.93 0.40
N ARG A 101 15.08 -13.19 -0.12
CA ARG A 101 14.92 -12.88 -1.54
C ARG A 101 14.71 -11.39 -1.66
N GLU A 102 15.76 -10.71 -2.11
CA GLU A 102 15.69 -9.30 -2.47
C GLU A 102 14.73 -9.13 -3.65
N VAL A 103 13.75 -8.23 -3.47
CA VAL A 103 12.72 -7.96 -4.47
C VAL A 103 12.64 -6.46 -4.68
N LEU A 104 12.92 -6.01 -5.90
CA LEU A 104 12.68 -4.64 -6.31
C LEU A 104 11.16 -4.37 -6.30
N LEU A 105 10.71 -3.46 -5.44
CA LEU A 105 9.30 -3.10 -5.32
C LEU A 105 8.96 -1.95 -6.27
N ALA A 106 9.82 -0.92 -6.29
CA ALA A 106 9.59 0.28 -7.07
C ALA A 106 10.88 1.07 -7.32
N VAL A 107 10.85 1.92 -8.34
CA VAL A 107 11.87 2.94 -8.59
C VAL A 107 11.14 4.27 -8.73
N ASN A 108 11.56 5.27 -7.96
CA ASN A 108 11.03 6.63 -8.07
C ASN A 108 12.15 7.66 -8.00
N ALA A 109 11.89 8.88 -8.49
CA ALA A 109 12.83 9.98 -8.46
C ALA A 109 12.35 11.05 -7.47
N TYR A 110 13.27 11.58 -6.67
CA TYR A 110 13.01 12.63 -5.70
C TYR A 110 14.06 13.73 -5.84
N PRO A 111 13.80 14.96 -5.35
CA PRO A 111 14.83 15.99 -5.24
C PRO A 111 16.09 15.45 -4.54
N THR A 112 17.28 15.73 -5.07
CA THR A 112 18.54 15.17 -4.53
C THR A 112 18.72 15.43 -3.04
N GLN A 113 18.32 16.61 -2.56
CA GLN A 113 18.37 16.97 -1.12
C GLN A 113 17.53 16.02 -0.25
N LEU A 114 16.34 15.64 -0.72
CA LEU A 114 15.48 14.69 -0.02
C LEU A 114 16.07 13.27 -0.03
N VAL A 115 16.72 12.89 -1.13
CA VAL A 115 17.45 11.62 -1.20
C VAL A 115 18.58 11.58 -0.20
N ASP A 116 19.39 12.64 -0.13
CA ASP A 116 20.49 12.74 0.83
C ASP A 116 19.98 12.67 2.27
N ALA A 117 18.85 13.31 2.55
CA ALA A 117 18.15 13.23 3.83
C ALA A 117 17.73 11.80 4.20
N PHE A 118 17.14 11.02 3.27
CA PHE A 118 16.78 9.62 3.54
C PHE A 118 17.98 8.77 3.97
N PHE A 119 19.15 8.99 3.35
CA PHE A 119 20.38 8.29 3.72
C PHE A 119 20.99 8.81 5.04
N ALA A 120 20.88 10.11 5.32
CA ALA A 120 21.42 10.70 6.54
C ALA A 120 20.61 10.32 7.78
N SER A 121 19.28 10.23 7.65
CA SER A 121 18.35 9.90 8.75
C SER A 121 18.10 8.40 8.91
N ASP A 122 18.70 7.55 8.08
CA ASP A 122 18.42 6.12 7.99
C ASP A 122 16.91 5.81 7.91
N ALA A 123 16.20 6.53 7.05
CA ALA A 123 14.73 6.57 7.03
C ALA A 123 14.04 5.21 6.79
N PHE A 124 14.78 4.23 6.27
CA PHE A 124 14.30 2.88 5.98
C PHE A 124 15.09 1.80 6.74
N GLY A 125 15.80 2.18 7.81
CA GLY A 125 16.53 1.25 8.68
C GLY A 125 15.60 0.33 9.50
N GLU A 126 14.33 0.69 9.62
CA GLU A 126 13.29 -0.06 10.31
C GLU A 126 12.19 -0.55 9.34
N PRO A 127 11.45 -1.61 9.69
CA PRO A 127 10.32 -2.07 8.87
C PRO A 127 9.22 -1.00 8.75
N VAL A 128 8.82 -0.69 7.52
CA VAL A 128 7.79 0.31 7.21
C VAL A 128 6.53 -0.35 6.65
N ILE A 129 5.37 0.24 6.92
CA ILE A 129 4.11 -0.23 6.34
C ILE A 129 4.07 0.23 4.88
N VAL A 130 3.76 -0.69 3.97
CA VAL A 130 3.56 -0.38 2.55
C VAL A 130 2.07 -0.38 2.26
N VAL A 131 1.61 0.67 1.60
CA VAL A 131 0.23 0.90 1.22
C VAL A 131 0.21 1.22 -0.26
N GLY A 132 -0.87 0.91 -0.96
CA GLY A 132 -1.05 1.48 -2.29
C GLY A 132 -2.50 1.77 -2.60
N ALA A 133 -2.66 2.60 -3.61
CA ALA A 133 -3.94 3.04 -4.11
C ALA A 133 -4.00 2.72 -5.60
N ALA A 134 -5.05 2.03 -6.04
CA ALA A 134 -5.25 1.66 -7.43
C ALA A 134 -6.63 2.10 -7.94
N TRP A 135 -6.69 2.55 -9.18
CA TRP A 135 -7.92 2.93 -9.86
C TRP A 135 -7.94 2.44 -11.31
N GLU A 136 -9.12 2.39 -11.89
CA GLU A 136 -9.30 1.98 -13.28
C GLU A 136 -9.11 3.19 -14.19
N GLU A 137 -8.25 3.03 -15.21
CA GLU A 137 -7.98 4.07 -16.21
C GLU A 137 -7.75 3.40 -17.57
N ASP A 138 -8.47 3.86 -18.59
CA ASP A 138 -8.40 3.33 -19.96
C ASP A 138 -8.59 1.79 -20.04
N GLY A 139 -9.39 1.21 -19.11
CA GLY A 139 -9.62 -0.23 -18.99
C GLY A 139 -8.47 -1.03 -18.35
N GLY A 140 -7.38 -0.35 -17.98
CA GLY A 140 -6.25 -0.89 -17.25
C GLY A 140 -6.28 -0.52 -15.76
N VAL A 141 -5.22 -0.88 -15.06
CA VAL A 141 -5.01 -0.53 -13.66
C VAL A 141 -3.88 0.51 -13.58
N ARG A 142 -4.18 1.63 -12.94
CA ARG A 142 -3.20 2.62 -12.50
C ARG A 142 -3.15 2.63 -10.99
N GLY A 143 -2.00 2.96 -10.43
CA GLY A 143 -1.89 3.12 -9.00
C GLY A 143 -0.60 3.77 -8.55
N GLU A 144 -0.52 3.97 -7.25
CA GLU A 144 0.64 4.49 -6.54
C GLU A 144 0.92 3.58 -5.35
N LEU A 145 2.19 3.26 -5.15
CA LEU A 145 2.71 2.53 -4.01
C LEU A 145 3.39 3.53 -3.09
N SER A 146 3.04 3.52 -1.81
CA SER A 146 3.51 4.43 -0.79
C SER A 146 4.00 3.67 0.44
N THR A 147 4.98 4.23 1.12
CA THR A 147 5.42 3.79 2.45
C THR A 147 4.89 4.75 3.49
N LEU A 148 4.44 4.22 4.62
CA LEU A 148 4.07 5.02 5.78
C LEU A 148 5.31 5.17 6.67
N LEU A 149 5.83 6.39 6.75
CA LEU A 149 6.96 6.73 7.61
C LEU A 149 6.47 7.29 8.94
N PRO A 150 7.01 6.83 10.09
CA PRO A 150 6.70 7.41 11.39
C PRO A 150 7.11 8.89 11.49
N GLU A 151 6.41 9.68 12.30
CA GLU A 151 6.68 11.10 12.49
C GLU A 151 8.14 11.40 12.85
N ARG A 152 8.74 10.60 13.74
CA ARG A 152 10.17 10.74 14.12
C ARG A 152 11.10 10.72 12.91
N THR A 153 10.79 9.87 11.94
CA THR A 153 11.58 9.72 10.71
C THR A 153 11.38 10.92 9.81
N MET A 154 10.13 11.37 9.65
CA MET A 154 9.81 12.56 8.87
C MET A 154 10.45 13.83 9.45
N ARG A 155 10.48 13.96 10.78
CA ARG A 155 11.14 15.07 11.47
C ARG A 155 12.64 15.06 11.21
N ALA A 156 13.29 13.90 11.36
CA ALA A 156 14.72 13.75 11.08
C ALA A 156 15.07 14.07 9.61
N ILE A 157 14.20 13.68 8.66
CA ILE A 157 14.34 14.05 7.25
C ILE A 157 14.26 15.57 7.10
N GLN A 158 13.24 16.22 7.68
CA GLN A 158 13.05 17.67 7.59
C GLN A 158 14.23 18.46 8.16
N GLU A 159 14.74 18.09 9.33
CA GLU A 159 15.92 18.69 9.95
C GLU A 159 17.17 18.58 9.06
N SER A 160 17.31 17.47 8.33
CA SER A 160 18.46 17.27 7.43
C SER A 160 18.36 18.02 6.10
N VAL A 161 17.15 18.31 5.60
CA VAL A 161 16.92 19.13 4.39
C VAL A 161 16.98 20.62 4.71
N SER A 162 16.52 20.99 5.90
CA SER A 162 16.51 22.36 6.42
C SER A 162 17.41 22.45 7.66
N PRO A 163 18.75 22.40 7.51
CA PRO A 163 19.61 22.81 8.60
C PRO A 163 19.24 24.26 8.91
N GLU A 164 18.88 24.53 10.16
CA GLU A 164 18.54 25.87 10.65
C GLU A 164 19.50 26.89 10.02
N GLU A 165 18.97 27.82 9.23
CA GLU A 165 19.67 29.05 8.84
C GLU A 165 19.80 29.91 10.10
N ASP A 166 20.65 29.47 11.02
CA ASP A 166 20.87 30.05 12.34
C ASP A 166 21.90 31.20 12.28
N ASP A 167 21.82 32.05 11.24
CA ASP A 167 22.58 33.31 11.16
C ASP A 167 22.02 34.34 10.13
N ASP A 168 20.70 34.56 10.10
CA ASP A 168 20.10 35.76 9.50
C ASP A 168 19.10 36.41 10.49
N GLU A 169 19.59 36.70 11.70
CA GLU A 169 19.13 37.85 12.48
C GLU A 169 19.20 39.09 11.54
N ASP A 170 18.06 39.71 11.22
CA ASP A 170 17.88 40.90 10.35
C ASP A 170 17.42 40.73 8.89
N LYS A 171 16.58 39.73 8.57
CA LYS A 171 15.65 39.88 7.43
C LYS A 171 14.20 39.90 7.89
N VAL A 172 13.80 41.06 8.43
CA VAL A 172 12.39 41.48 8.41
C VAL A 172 11.94 41.42 6.95
N GLU A 173 11.25 40.34 6.60
CA GLU A 173 10.73 40.16 5.25
C GLU A 173 9.80 41.35 4.93
N PRO A 174 9.96 42.01 3.77
CA PRO A 174 9.25 43.25 3.45
C PRO A 174 7.71 43.09 3.43
N TRP A 175 7.22 41.86 3.42
CA TRP A 175 5.79 41.54 3.42
C TRP A 175 5.20 41.59 4.84
N ALA A 176 5.99 41.28 5.88
CA ALA A 176 5.56 41.41 7.27
C ALA A 176 5.35 42.87 7.70
N ALA A 177 6.09 43.80 7.11
CA ALA A 177 5.92 45.24 7.34
C ALA A 177 4.57 45.78 6.82
N SER A 178 3.96 45.11 5.84
CA SER A 178 2.66 45.52 5.29
C SER A 178 1.47 45.06 6.14
N ALA A 179 1.67 44.08 7.03
CA ALA A 179 0.63 43.58 7.94
C ALA A 179 0.46 44.41 9.22
N SER A 180 1.44 45.26 9.57
CA SER A 180 1.42 46.03 10.84
C SER A 180 0.87 47.45 10.71
N LEU A 181 0.60 47.96 9.50
CA LEU A 181 0.08 49.32 9.33
C LEU A 181 -1.43 49.28 9.04
N THR A 182 -2.21 49.42 10.11
CA THR A 182 -3.68 49.64 10.18
C THR A 182 -4.58 48.40 10.17
N GLY A 183 -5.03 48.00 11.36
CA GLY A 183 -6.40 47.52 11.57
C GLY A 183 -6.53 46.20 12.34
N THR A 184 -6.74 46.31 13.67
CA THR A 184 -7.53 45.38 14.52
C THR A 184 -7.30 43.88 14.36
N SER A 185 -6.58 43.28 15.32
CA SER A 185 -6.59 41.83 15.54
C SER A 185 -8.03 41.34 15.70
N TYR A 186 -8.37 40.27 14.99
CA TYR A 186 -9.68 39.60 15.03
C TYR A 186 -9.98 38.97 16.41
N GLU A 187 -8.95 38.74 17.23
CA GLU A 187 -9.07 38.10 18.54
C GLU A 187 -9.70 38.99 19.62
N GLU A 188 -9.82 40.31 19.40
CA GLU A 188 -10.45 41.23 20.36
C GLU A 188 -11.97 41.39 20.12
N ALA A 189 -12.51 40.85 19.03
CA ALA A 189 -13.91 41.05 18.62
C ALA A 189 -14.85 39.86 18.92
N VAL A 190 -14.32 38.73 19.42
CA VAL A 190 -15.13 37.55 19.75
C VAL A 190 -15.14 37.40 21.26
N GLY A 191 -16.22 37.94 21.84
CA GLY A 191 -16.37 38.21 23.27
C GLY A 191 -16.31 36.99 24.17
N SER A 192 -15.91 37.30 25.40
CA SER A 192 -16.18 36.56 26.63
C SER A 192 -17.68 36.29 26.81
N ASP A 193 -18.07 35.03 27.02
CA ASP A 193 -19.24 34.62 27.81
C ASP A 193 -19.18 33.11 28.12
N ASP A 194 -19.82 32.72 29.22
CA ASP A 194 -20.04 31.38 29.79
C ASP A 194 -18.84 30.72 30.51
N GLU A 195 -18.69 30.83 31.84
CA GLU A 195 -19.53 30.35 32.97
C GLU A 195 -19.02 29.00 33.52
N GLU A 196 -18.76 29.06 34.82
CA GLU A 196 -18.33 28.03 35.78
C GLU A 196 -19.33 26.86 35.85
N ASP A 197 -18.89 25.60 35.89
CA ASP A 197 -19.11 24.64 36.99
C ASP A 197 -18.49 23.25 36.68
N ASP A 198 -18.40 22.42 37.73
CA ASP A 198 -18.22 20.95 37.76
C ASP A 198 -16.83 20.41 38.16
N GLU A 199 -16.59 20.54 39.47
CA GLU A 199 -16.31 19.48 40.46
C GLU A 199 -15.71 18.13 39.98
N ASP A 200 -14.51 17.86 40.50
CA ASP A 200 -13.91 16.56 40.91
C ASP A 200 -14.82 15.32 40.84
N ASP A 201 -14.48 14.36 39.97
CA ASP A 201 -14.64 12.92 40.28
C ASP A 201 -13.40 12.14 39.85
N ASP A 202 -12.53 11.95 40.84
CA ASP A 202 -11.37 11.06 40.87
C ASP A 202 -11.84 9.60 40.67
N THR A 203 -11.98 9.20 39.42
CA THR A 203 -12.08 7.80 39.03
C THR A 203 -10.78 7.40 38.34
N GLY A 204 -9.89 6.80 39.13
CA GLY A 204 -8.71 6.11 38.64
C GLY A 204 -9.12 4.97 37.71
N GLU A 205 -9.22 5.28 36.44
CA GLU A 205 -9.04 4.32 35.38
C GLU A 205 -7.53 4.22 35.16
N GLU A 206 -7.01 3.00 35.28
CA GLU A 206 -5.66 2.69 34.87
C GLU A 206 -5.60 3.06 33.39
N ASP A 207 -4.99 4.21 33.09
CA ASP A 207 -4.47 4.55 31.76
C ASP A 207 -3.52 3.39 31.40
N GLU A 208 -4.08 2.33 30.82
CA GLU A 208 -3.42 1.64 29.73
C GLU A 208 -3.08 2.78 28.79
N GLU A 209 -1.83 3.28 28.89
CA GLU A 209 -1.27 4.24 27.96
C GLU A 209 -1.58 3.66 26.58
N ASP A 210 -2.69 4.12 25.99
CA ASP A 210 -2.93 4.08 24.56
C ASP A 210 -1.65 4.69 24.02
N GLU A 211 -0.70 3.85 23.60
CA GLU A 211 0.51 4.29 22.92
C GLU A 211 -0.02 5.13 21.77
N GLU A 212 -0.06 6.46 21.98
CA GLU A 212 -0.69 7.41 21.10
C GLU A 212 -0.11 7.13 19.73
N ALA A 213 -0.94 6.54 18.85
CA ALA A 213 -0.42 5.87 17.67
C ALA A 213 0.37 6.89 16.85
N GLU A 214 1.69 6.73 16.81
CA GLU A 214 2.59 7.73 16.23
C GLU A 214 2.07 8.08 14.83
N PRO A 215 1.86 9.37 14.49
CA PRO A 215 1.27 9.72 13.21
C PRO A 215 2.20 9.29 12.07
N HIS A 216 1.63 8.63 11.07
CA HIS A 216 2.35 8.12 9.93
C HIS A 216 2.10 8.98 8.68
N PHE A 217 3.16 9.24 7.91
CA PHE A 217 3.12 10.07 6.72
C PHE A 217 3.37 9.23 5.45
N PRO A 218 2.53 9.35 4.42
CA PRO A 218 2.71 8.61 3.18
C PRO A 218 3.81 9.23 2.31
N LEU A 219 4.77 8.41 1.90
CA LEU A 219 5.78 8.72 0.90
C LEU A 219 5.59 7.82 -0.33
N VAL A 220 5.35 8.39 -1.50
CA VAL A 220 5.10 7.64 -2.75
C VAL A 220 6.39 7.01 -3.29
N ILE A 221 6.57 5.71 -3.13
CA ILE A 221 7.76 4.98 -3.57
C ILE A 221 7.74 4.53 -5.03
N GLY A 222 6.57 4.56 -5.69
CA GLY A 222 6.51 4.41 -7.13
C GLY A 222 5.11 4.25 -7.72
N ALA A 223 5.03 4.31 -9.04
CA ALA A 223 3.79 4.12 -9.78
C ALA A 223 3.55 2.63 -10.10
N VAL A 224 2.28 2.24 -10.08
CA VAL A 224 1.81 0.91 -10.46
C VAL A 224 1.04 1.01 -11.78
N LEU A 225 1.30 0.08 -12.70
CA LEU A 225 0.64 0.05 -14.01
C LEU A 225 0.42 -1.37 -14.50
N ARG A 226 -0.82 -1.64 -14.94
CA ARG A 226 -1.16 -2.81 -15.75
C ARG A 226 -2.08 -2.40 -16.90
N PHE A 227 -1.65 -2.68 -18.12
CA PHE A 227 -2.43 -2.40 -19.32
C PHE A 227 -3.63 -3.36 -19.44
N PRO A 228 -4.72 -2.96 -20.13
CA PRO A 228 -5.92 -3.78 -20.30
C PRO A 228 -5.62 -5.19 -20.82
N GLU A 229 -4.69 -5.31 -21.77
CA GLU A 229 -4.31 -6.56 -22.43
C GLU A 229 -3.62 -7.53 -21.49
N ASN A 230 -3.05 -7.01 -20.39
CA ASN A 230 -2.29 -7.76 -19.41
C ASN A 230 -3.11 -8.08 -18.14
N ARG A 231 -4.41 -7.82 -18.14
CA ARG A 231 -5.29 -8.12 -17.00
C ARG A 231 -5.55 -9.61 -16.86
N ARG A 232 -5.51 -10.12 -15.62
CA ARG A 232 -5.86 -11.52 -15.32
C ARG A 232 -7.34 -11.68 -14.97
N PHE A 233 -7.90 -10.65 -14.35
CA PHE A 233 -9.28 -10.54 -13.89
C PHE A 233 -9.90 -9.25 -14.47
N PRO A 234 -10.28 -9.22 -15.76
CA PRO A 234 -10.87 -8.03 -16.37
C PRO A 234 -12.23 -7.63 -15.81
N GLN A 235 -12.95 -8.58 -15.18
CA GLN A 235 -14.31 -8.37 -14.67
C GLN A 235 -14.37 -8.07 -13.16
N ASP A 236 -13.25 -8.21 -12.45
CA ASP A 236 -13.16 -8.00 -11.01
C ASP A 236 -11.91 -7.18 -10.70
N PHE A 237 -12.12 -5.90 -10.38
CA PHE A 237 -11.02 -4.97 -10.13
C PHE A 237 -10.30 -5.24 -8.80
N GLU A 238 -11.04 -5.66 -7.77
CA GLU A 238 -10.45 -5.93 -6.46
C GLU A 238 -9.52 -7.14 -6.54
N LEU A 239 -9.97 -8.21 -7.20
CA LEU A 239 -9.14 -9.40 -7.43
C LEU A 239 -7.94 -9.13 -8.35
N GLU A 240 -8.11 -8.24 -9.32
CA GLU A 240 -7.02 -7.78 -10.19
C GLU A 240 -5.92 -7.04 -9.41
N VAL A 241 -6.32 -6.20 -8.46
CA VAL A 241 -5.39 -5.46 -7.59
C VAL A 241 -4.70 -6.38 -6.59
N ASP A 242 -5.39 -7.36 -6.00
CA ASP A 242 -4.76 -8.39 -5.14
C ASP A 242 -3.67 -9.16 -5.89
N ASP A 243 -3.97 -9.63 -7.11
CA ASP A 243 -2.99 -10.33 -7.94
C ASP A 243 -1.81 -9.43 -8.33
N LEU A 244 -2.08 -8.18 -8.68
CA LEU A 244 -1.05 -7.21 -9.00
C LEU A 244 -0.12 -6.97 -7.82
N MET A 245 -0.67 -6.86 -6.61
CA MET A 245 0.11 -6.71 -5.39
C MET A 245 0.93 -7.93 -5.07
N ARG A 246 0.36 -9.13 -5.20
CA ARG A 246 1.12 -10.37 -5.07
C ARG A 246 2.26 -10.42 -6.08
N ALA A 247 2.04 -10.01 -7.32
CA ALA A 247 3.08 -9.97 -8.34
C ALA A 247 4.21 -8.98 -8.00
N ILE A 248 3.91 -7.83 -7.41
CA ILE A 248 4.91 -6.85 -6.94
C ILE A 248 5.71 -7.44 -5.77
N LEU A 249 5.05 -7.98 -4.75
CA LEU A 249 5.70 -8.54 -3.56
C LEU A 249 6.54 -9.80 -3.86
N GLU A 250 6.23 -10.52 -4.93
CA GLU A 250 7.00 -11.67 -5.40
C GLU A 250 8.12 -11.30 -6.38
N GLY A 251 8.22 -10.02 -6.79
CA GLY A 251 9.22 -9.56 -7.76
C GLY A 251 8.96 -10.01 -9.18
N ARG A 252 7.71 -10.35 -9.51
CA ARG A 252 7.26 -10.65 -10.88
C ARG A 252 6.82 -9.39 -11.64
N ALA A 253 6.71 -8.25 -10.96
CA ALA A 253 6.39 -6.97 -11.57
C ALA A 253 7.62 -6.31 -12.20
N MET A 254 7.40 -5.64 -13.33
CA MET A 254 8.39 -4.83 -14.03
C MET A 254 8.21 -3.35 -13.64
N ASP A 255 9.28 -2.56 -13.73
CA ASP A 255 9.22 -1.12 -13.51
C ASP A 255 8.14 -0.48 -14.41
N ALA A 256 7.31 0.39 -13.85
CA ALA A 256 6.16 0.95 -14.56
C ALA A 256 6.55 1.86 -15.72
N GLY A 257 7.70 2.55 -15.66
CA GLY A 257 8.19 3.36 -16.78
C GLY A 257 8.74 2.48 -17.90
N GLU A 258 9.47 1.42 -17.56
CA GLU A 258 9.94 0.43 -18.53
C GLU A 258 8.76 -0.28 -19.21
N LYS A 259 7.75 -0.68 -18.43
CA LYS A 259 6.52 -1.29 -18.93
C LYS A 259 5.72 -0.38 -19.86
N ARG A 260 5.71 0.94 -19.61
CA ARG A 260 5.11 1.91 -20.56
C ARG A 260 5.84 1.92 -21.89
N ILE A 261 7.17 1.91 -21.86
CA ILE A 261 7.99 1.90 -23.07
C ILE A 261 7.78 0.58 -23.83
N ASP A 262 7.81 -0.56 -23.14
CA ASP A 262 7.58 -1.87 -23.74
C ASP A 262 6.22 -1.97 -24.45
N ASN A 263 5.16 -1.48 -23.80
CA ASN A 263 3.83 -1.44 -24.41
C ASN A 263 3.74 -0.49 -25.61
N LEU A 264 4.41 0.67 -25.57
CA LEU A 264 4.48 1.59 -26.71
C LEU A 264 5.25 1.01 -27.90
N LEU A 265 6.23 0.15 -27.64
CA LEU A 265 7.03 -0.51 -28.67
C LEU A 265 6.35 -1.77 -29.24
N GLY A 266 5.19 -2.15 -28.71
CA GLY A 266 4.33 -3.19 -29.28
C GLY A 266 4.87 -4.61 -29.10
N GLY A 267 5.43 -4.92 -27.92
CA GLY A 267 5.78 -6.27 -27.44
C GLY A 267 6.09 -7.29 -28.53
N ILE A 268 7.35 -7.40 -28.94
CA ILE A 268 7.82 -8.47 -29.84
C ILE A 268 7.88 -9.79 -29.09
#